data_AF-A0A1F3K9U8-F1
#
_entry.id   AF-A0A1F3K9U8-F1
#
_cell.length_a   1.000
_cell.length_b   1.000
_cell.length_c   1.000
_cell.angle_alpha   90.00
_cell.angle_beta   90.00
_cell.angle_gamma   90.00
#
_symmetry.space_group_name_H-M   'P 1'
#
loop_
_entity.id
_entity.type
_entity.pdbx_description
1 polymer ?
#
loop_
_entity_poly.entity_id
_entity_poly.type
_entity_poly.pdbx_seq_one_letter_code
_entity_poly.pdbx_strand_id
1 'polypeptide(L)'
;MSQLFSQTATSTGNGNWTNPMIWDCFCVPTQTYDAVITSDVTLNTDFAITTGSITVNAGASLMQDATQRDLWINGGDFVNNGTVDLKRILMSSGSFVNNDTLYVQTFANYLNMINDGKILSVDSLYNDGTITNNDFIDVNTFYNDNLINNYGVFEYLDSLYNAGTFLNDIDATIIADSCTNAGIFTNNGDIGFYDFTNLGTFTNNSNLTMGHDFLNIGTFLNNDYVRCINSTTNAGYFENIDTAWFAIDNSFLNADSLNNDACFVIEGMLLIGYNMWNFDTIRGTNGSIQVYLTTYNAGNFLGSFDFCDLTQTATSEPFIDANLAFIDENISYCNWNSVENKFNNSNITIFPNPTTDALNIEPFDNYRLEIYNVLGELILISKNQSTDVSKLISGIYFVNLFDSNANVIHKTKIIKN
;
A
#
# COMPACT_ATOMS: atom_id res chain seq x y z
N MET A 1 -5.41 44.52 28.98
CA MET A 1 -5.40 43.17 28.40
C MET A 1 -3.98 42.98 27.89
N SER A 2 -3.07 42.46 28.72
CA SER A 2 -1.69 42.19 28.29
C SER A 2 -1.73 41.01 27.35
N GLN A 3 -1.33 41.20 26.10
CA GLN A 3 -0.96 40.08 25.22
C GLN A 3 0.16 39.33 25.93
N LEU A 4 -0.13 38.13 26.44
CA LEU A 4 0.88 37.19 26.87
C LEU A 4 1.54 36.70 25.58
N PHE A 5 2.70 37.27 25.25
CA PHE A 5 3.57 36.68 24.24
C PHE A 5 4.08 35.35 24.80
N SER A 6 4.03 34.28 23.99
CA SER A 6 4.68 33.01 24.30
C SER A 6 6.17 33.27 24.59
N GLN A 7 6.69 32.67 25.66
CA GLN A 7 8.11 32.79 25.98
C GLN A 7 8.90 31.77 25.17
N THR A 8 9.93 32.22 24.45
CA THR A 8 10.84 31.34 23.74
C THR A 8 11.94 30.83 24.66
N ALA A 9 12.27 29.54 24.57
CA ALA A 9 13.41 28.92 25.22
C ALA A 9 14.21 28.10 24.20
N THR A 10 15.47 28.47 23.98
CA THR A 10 16.34 27.81 22.99
C THR A 10 17.37 26.94 23.72
N SER A 11 17.54 25.69 23.30
CA SER A 11 18.56 24.83 23.88
C SER A 11 19.97 25.32 23.48
N THR A 12 20.88 25.47 24.43
CA THR A 12 22.28 25.90 24.19
C THR A 12 23.29 24.77 24.31
N GLY A 13 22.84 23.55 24.61
CA GLY A 13 23.71 22.38 24.76
C GLY A 13 22.93 21.11 25.09
N ASN A 14 23.66 20.00 25.09
CA ASN A 14 23.06 18.68 25.28
C ASN A 14 22.61 18.46 26.73
N GLY A 15 21.50 17.72 26.92
CA GLY A 15 21.08 17.25 28.23
C GLY A 15 19.58 17.08 28.40
N ASN A 16 19.18 16.88 29.66
CA ASN A 16 17.78 16.66 30.02
C ASN A 16 16.92 17.91 29.82
N TRP A 17 15.71 17.75 29.29
CA TRP A 17 14.70 18.81 29.14
C TRP A 17 14.52 19.62 30.43
N THR A 18 14.47 18.95 31.58
CA THR A 18 14.24 19.61 32.87
C THR A 18 15.47 20.31 33.46
N ASN A 19 16.62 20.33 32.77
CA ASN A 19 17.82 21.02 33.25
C ASN A 19 17.79 22.49 32.80
N PRO A 20 17.59 23.47 33.69
CA PRO A 20 17.54 24.88 33.29
C PRO A 20 18.85 25.40 32.67
N MET A 21 19.98 24.72 32.92
CA MET A 21 21.28 25.14 32.40
C MET A 21 21.47 24.87 30.90
N ILE A 22 20.61 24.07 30.28
CA ILE A 22 20.69 23.81 28.84
C ILE A 22 19.81 24.77 28.02
N TRP A 23 19.10 25.69 28.65
CA TRP A 23 18.20 26.65 27.98
C TRP A 23 18.72 28.08 28.15
N ASP A 24 18.67 28.88 27.08
CA ASP A 24 19.14 30.27 27.03
C ASP A 24 18.49 31.19 28.08
N CYS A 25 17.24 30.91 28.44
CA CYS A 25 16.47 31.59 29.47
C CYS A 25 16.88 31.25 30.91
N PHE A 26 17.79 30.27 31.10
CA PHE A 26 18.08 29.66 32.40
C PHE A 26 16.81 29.16 33.12
N CYS A 27 15.89 28.57 32.34
CA CYS A 27 14.57 28.14 32.77
C CYS A 27 14.25 26.74 32.22
N VAL A 28 13.17 26.10 32.70
CA VAL A 28 12.67 24.85 32.12
C VAL A 28 11.45 25.19 31.26
N PRO A 29 11.43 24.86 29.95
CA PRO A 29 10.29 25.14 29.10
C PRO A 29 9.03 24.49 29.63
N THR A 30 7.94 25.26 29.66
CA THR A 30 6.61 24.80 30.08
C THR A 30 5.72 24.60 28.86
N GLN A 31 4.51 24.06 29.06
CA GLN A 31 3.55 23.70 28.00
C GLN A 31 3.04 24.88 27.14
N THR A 32 3.41 26.12 27.52
CA THR A 32 3.01 27.37 26.85
C THR A 32 4.18 28.08 26.18
N TYR A 33 5.39 27.51 26.24
CA TYR A 33 6.60 28.12 25.71
C TYR A 33 6.82 27.68 24.26
N ASP A 34 7.55 28.50 23.51
CA ASP A 34 8.13 28.10 22.23
C ASP A 34 9.53 27.52 22.49
N ALA A 35 9.62 26.20 22.61
CA ALA A 35 10.87 25.48 22.79
C ALA A 35 11.56 25.24 21.44
N VAL A 36 12.76 25.79 21.26
CA VAL A 36 13.58 25.59 20.06
C VAL A 36 14.79 24.73 20.41
N ILE A 37 14.86 23.54 19.83
CA ILE A 37 15.90 22.55 20.09
C ILE A 37 16.95 22.61 18.97
N THR A 38 18.16 23.01 19.33
CA THR A 38 19.32 23.14 18.42
C THR A 38 20.48 22.21 18.79
N SER A 39 20.28 21.32 19.76
CA SER A 39 21.25 20.36 20.30
C SER A 39 20.55 19.07 20.71
N ASP A 40 21.28 18.09 21.26
CA ASP A 40 20.67 16.82 21.68
C ASP A 40 19.98 16.94 23.04
N VAL A 41 18.65 16.97 23.02
CA VAL A 41 17.83 17.09 24.21
C VAL A 41 17.19 15.76 24.56
N THR A 42 17.35 15.32 25.80
CA THR A 42 16.68 14.15 26.34
C THR A 42 15.38 14.55 27.01
N LEU A 43 14.24 14.09 26.51
CA LEU A 43 12.95 14.24 27.15
C LEU A 43 12.88 13.30 28.36
N ASN A 44 13.03 13.86 29.56
CA ASN A 44 13.06 13.09 30.80
C ASN A 44 11.80 13.23 31.67
N THR A 45 10.74 13.77 31.08
CA THR A 45 9.38 13.87 31.63
C THR A 45 8.39 13.81 30.49
N ASP A 46 7.21 13.23 30.69
CA ASP A 46 6.12 13.37 29.73
C ASP A 46 5.78 14.86 29.57
N PHE A 47 5.34 15.24 28.38
CA PHE A 47 5.14 16.66 28.06
C PHE A 47 3.86 16.88 27.25
N ALA A 48 3.33 18.10 27.35
CA ALA A 48 2.21 18.52 26.54
C ALA A 48 2.43 19.92 25.98
N ILE A 49 1.90 20.18 24.78
CA ILE A 49 1.84 21.50 24.16
C ILE A 49 0.38 21.96 24.24
N THR A 50 0.15 23.16 24.77
CA THR A 50 -1.22 23.71 24.92
C THR A 50 -1.42 24.98 24.09
N THR A 51 -0.43 25.89 24.10
CA THR A 51 -0.46 27.11 23.28
C THR A 51 0.91 27.52 22.73
N GLY A 52 1.98 26.83 23.15
CA GLY A 52 3.35 27.11 22.71
C GLY A 52 3.77 26.25 21.52
N SER A 53 5.05 25.94 21.40
CA SER A 53 5.56 25.11 20.32
C SER A 53 6.79 24.30 20.73
N ILE A 54 7.05 23.23 19.99
CA ILE A 54 8.34 22.54 19.99
C ILE A 54 8.84 22.53 18.55
N THR A 55 10.02 23.09 18.32
CA THR A 55 10.74 22.99 17.05
C THR A 55 12.06 22.28 17.26
N VAL A 56 12.26 21.12 16.62
CA VAL A 56 13.56 20.44 16.54
C VAL A 56 14.24 20.89 15.26
N ASN A 57 15.41 21.51 15.36
CA ASN A 57 16.17 21.97 14.21
C ASN A 57 16.93 20.83 13.53
N ALA A 58 17.30 21.07 12.26
CA ALA A 58 18.14 20.15 11.51
C ALA A 58 19.44 19.81 12.25
N GLY A 59 19.73 18.50 12.34
CA GLY A 59 20.89 17.96 13.06
C GLY A 59 20.76 17.94 14.58
N ALA A 60 19.63 18.39 15.14
CA ALA A 60 19.33 18.28 16.58
C ALA A 60 18.42 17.08 16.86
N SER A 61 18.27 16.72 18.14
CA SER A 61 17.44 15.59 18.55
C SER A 61 16.60 15.86 19.78
N LEU A 62 15.40 15.25 19.83
CA LEU A 62 14.55 15.14 21.00
C LEU A 62 14.29 13.64 21.28
N MET A 63 15.06 13.08 22.21
CA MET A 63 15.06 11.64 22.47
C MET A 63 14.45 11.36 23.84
N GLN A 64 13.57 10.37 23.96
CA GLN A 64 13.16 9.84 25.26
C GLN A 64 14.36 9.30 26.07
N ASP A 65 14.24 9.29 27.41
CA ASP A 65 15.25 8.66 28.28
C ASP A 65 15.06 7.13 28.37
N ALA A 66 15.76 6.46 29.31
CA ALA A 66 15.64 5.02 29.51
C ALA A 66 14.21 4.55 29.89
N THR A 67 13.35 5.48 30.29
CA THR A 67 11.92 5.26 30.48
C THR A 67 11.16 5.86 29.30
N GLN A 68 10.14 5.14 28.87
CA GLN A 68 9.33 5.56 27.75
C GLN A 68 8.62 6.91 28.01
N ARG A 69 8.50 7.75 26.98
CA ARG A 69 7.92 9.09 27.09
C ARG A 69 6.79 9.36 26.13
N ASP A 70 5.80 10.09 26.64
CA ASP A 70 4.64 10.51 25.89
C ASP A 70 4.65 12.01 25.62
N LEU A 71 4.13 12.38 24.45
CA LEU A 71 3.88 13.76 24.06
C LEU A 71 2.40 13.94 23.71
N TRP A 72 1.77 14.96 24.28
CA TRP A 72 0.41 15.36 23.94
C TRP A 72 0.37 16.75 23.33
N ILE A 73 -0.08 16.84 22.08
CA ILE A 73 -0.29 18.12 21.38
C ILE A 73 -1.78 18.44 21.49
N ASN A 74 -2.09 19.43 22.33
CA ASN A 74 -3.46 19.88 22.62
C ASN A 74 -3.57 21.39 22.43
N GLY A 75 -3.16 21.82 21.25
CA GLY A 75 -2.94 23.20 20.85
C GLY A 75 -1.45 23.47 20.64
N GLY A 76 -1.16 24.61 20.01
CA GLY A 76 0.21 24.95 19.61
C GLY A 76 0.73 24.15 18.42
N ASP A 77 2.04 24.18 18.20
CA ASP A 77 2.68 23.63 17.00
C ASP A 77 3.85 22.70 17.35
N PHE A 78 3.96 21.58 16.65
CA PHE A 78 5.13 20.71 16.69
C PHE A 78 5.75 20.61 15.30
N VAL A 79 7.05 20.94 15.22
CA VAL A 79 7.82 20.86 13.97
C VAL A 79 9.10 20.07 14.23
N ASN A 80 9.25 18.93 13.55
CA ASN A 80 10.48 18.15 13.56
C ASN A 80 11.26 18.35 12.26
N ASN A 81 12.44 18.97 12.33
CA ASN A 81 13.41 19.01 11.23
C ASN A 81 14.66 18.18 11.52
N GLY A 82 14.68 17.40 12.61
CA GLY A 82 15.82 16.57 13.02
C GLY A 82 15.34 15.17 13.42
N THR A 83 15.86 14.64 14.54
CA THR A 83 15.47 13.30 15.01
C THR A 83 14.64 13.36 16.28
N VAL A 84 13.47 12.73 16.28
CA VAL A 84 12.59 12.61 17.45
C VAL A 84 12.38 11.14 17.76
N ASP A 85 12.45 10.77 19.04
CA ASP A 85 12.14 9.42 19.52
C ASP A 85 11.26 9.49 20.76
N LEU A 86 10.03 9.00 20.63
CA LEU A 86 9.00 9.00 21.65
C LEU A 86 8.27 7.65 21.69
N LYS A 87 7.67 7.30 22.81
CA LYS A 87 6.81 6.13 22.87
C LYS A 87 5.47 6.42 22.23
N ARG A 88 4.79 7.48 22.69
CA ARG A 88 3.43 7.80 22.25
C ARG A 88 3.26 9.27 21.93
N ILE A 89 2.47 9.54 20.90
CA ILE A 89 2.03 10.88 20.56
C ILE A 89 0.51 10.91 20.46
N LEU A 90 -0.13 11.83 21.17
CA LEU A 90 -1.54 12.17 20.97
C LEU A 90 -1.62 13.57 20.36
N MET A 91 -2.30 13.69 19.23
CA MET A 91 -2.48 14.97 18.54
C MET A 91 -3.96 15.34 18.54
N SER A 92 -4.39 16.12 19.53
CA SER A 92 -5.80 16.48 19.73
C SER A 92 -6.19 17.79 19.05
N SER A 93 -5.28 18.76 18.99
CA SER A 93 -5.47 20.04 18.30
C SER A 93 -4.12 20.75 18.10
N GLY A 94 -4.04 21.73 17.21
CA GLY A 94 -2.78 22.41 16.86
C GLY A 94 -2.30 22.05 15.46
N SER A 95 -0.97 22.09 15.24
CA SER A 95 -0.33 21.60 14.02
C SER A 95 0.80 20.61 14.30
N PHE A 96 1.03 19.71 13.36
CA PHE A 96 2.13 18.75 13.39
C PHE A 96 2.79 18.64 12.03
N VAL A 97 4.10 18.86 11.99
CA VAL A 97 4.93 18.72 10.79
C VAL A 97 6.16 17.88 11.11
N ASN A 98 6.37 16.81 10.36
CA ASN A 98 7.60 16.02 10.39
C ASN A 98 8.35 16.12 9.06
N ASN A 99 9.51 16.78 9.06
CA ASN A 99 10.35 17.00 7.88
C ASN A 99 11.59 16.10 7.84
N ASP A 100 11.81 15.30 8.88
CA ASP A 100 12.96 14.39 8.99
C ASP A 100 12.48 13.13 9.73
N THR A 101 13.16 12.67 10.78
CA THR A 101 12.95 11.32 11.31
C THR A 101 12.21 11.34 12.64
N LEU A 102 11.09 10.63 12.70
CA LEU A 102 10.29 10.38 13.90
C LEU A 102 10.21 8.88 14.18
N TYR A 103 10.74 8.46 15.31
CA TYR A 103 10.47 7.16 15.89
C TYR A 103 9.33 7.29 16.89
N VAL A 104 8.24 6.56 16.66
CA VAL A 104 7.09 6.54 17.56
C VAL A 104 6.40 5.19 17.55
N GLN A 105 6.11 4.63 18.73
CA GLN A 105 5.48 3.32 18.82
C GLN A 105 3.96 3.38 18.62
N THR A 106 3.30 4.42 19.11
CA THR A 106 1.85 4.57 18.94
C THR A 106 1.50 6.03 18.78
N PHE A 107 0.68 6.36 17.78
CA PHE A 107 0.11 7.70 17.75
C PHE A 107 -1.33 7.75 17.27
N ALA A 108 -2.05 8.72 17.84
CA ALA A 108 -3.43 9.02 17.51
C ALA A 108 -3.52 10.45 16.98
N ASN A 109 -4.05 10.59 15.77
CA ASN A 109 -4.20 11.85 15.07
C ASN A 109 -5.67 12.31 15.03
N TYR A 110 -5.93 13.51 15.51
CA TYR A 110 -7.23 14.19 15.39
C TYR A 110 -7.09 15.57 14.70
N LEU A 111 -5.94 15.85 14.08
CA LEU A 111 -5.64 17.13 13.43
C LEU A 111 -5.09 16.94 12.02
N ASN A 112 -4.67 18.03 11.38
CA ASN A 112 -3.99 18.00 10.08
C ASN A 112 -2.48 17.81 10.30
N MET A 113 -2.00 16.60 10.03
CA MET A 113 -0.60 16.20 10.09
C MET A 113 0.03 16.26 8.69
N ILE A 114 1.25 16.78 8.61
CA ILE A 114 2.09 16.71 7.40
C ILE A 114 3.35 15.90 7.74
N ASN A 115 3.62 14.90 6.92
CA ASN A 115 4.85 14.12 6.96
C ASN A 115 5.63 14.29 5.65
N ASP A 116 6.67 15.11 5.67
CA ASP A 116 7.65 15.31 4.60
C ASP A 116 8.94 14.46 4.81
N GLY A 117 8.99 13.67 5.89
CA GLY A 117 10.12 12.78 6.21
C GLY A 117 9.68 11.37 6.57
N LYS A 118 10.37 10.75 7.54
CA LYS A 118 10.18 9.36 7.92
C LYS A 118 9.50 9.24 9.27
N ILE A 119 8.39 8.50 9.32
CA ILE A 119 7.80 8.00 10.57
C ILE A 119 8.06 6.50 10.63
N LEU A 120 8.71 6.05 11.70
CA LEU A 120 9.24 4.70 11.81
C LEU A 120 8.79 4.02 13.11
N SER A 121 8.76 2.68 13.07
CA SER A 121 8.50 1.84 14.24
C SER A 121 7.10 1.99 14.84
N VAL A 122 6.11 2.37 14.02
CA VAL A 122 4.74 2.56 14.47
C VAL A 122 4.06 1.22 14.62
N ASP A 123 3.77 0.82 15.86
CA ASP A 123 2.99 -0.39 16.14
C ASP A 123 1.50 -0.16 15.86
N SER A 124 0.99 1.01 16.23
CA SER A 124 -0.41 1.35 16.03
C SER A 124 -0.63 2.82 15.67
N LEU A 125 -1.36 3.03 14.59
CA LEU A 125 -1.75 4.35 14.09
C LEU A 125 -3.27 4.44 14.05
N TYR A 126 -3.82 5.45 14.71
CA TYR A 126 -5.23 5.84 14.58
C TYR A 126 -5.33 7.22 13.96
N ASN A 127 -6.10 7.36 12.88
CA ASN A 127 -6.39 8.64 12.24
C ASN A 127 -7.88 8.98 12.26
N ASP A 128 -8.23 10.07 12.92
CA ASP A 128 -9.52 10.77 12.87
C ASP A 128 -9.30 12.27 12.58
N GLY A 129 -8.24 12.55 11.80
CA GLY A 129 -7.90 13.87 11.28
C GLY A 129 -7.55 13.77 9.81
N THR A 130 -6.59 14.57 9.37
CA THR A 130 -5.99 14.44 8.04
C THR A 130 -4.52 14.07 8.19
N ILE A 131 -4.06 13.04 7.48
CA ILE A 131 -2.62 12.78 7.28
C ILE A 131 -2.30 13.06 5.83
N THR A 132 -1.33 13.94 5.61
CA THR A 132 -0.66 14.10 4.31
C THR A 132 0.72 13.49 4.42
N ASN A 133 0.93 12.36 3.74
CA ASN A 133 2.21 11.66 3.71
C ASN A 133 2.92 11.92 2.38
N ASN A 134 4.04 12.63 2.40
CA ASN A 134 4.84 12.98 1.23
C ASN A 134 6.14 12.16 1.11
N ASP A 135 6.50 11.39 2.14
CA ASP A 135 7.69 10.52 2.13
C ASP A 135 7.35 9.15 2.70
N PHE A 136 7.70 8.80 3.95
CA PHE A 136 7.63 7.42 4.40
C PHE A 136 6.95 7.24 5.76
N ILE A 137 6.02 6.28 5.84
CA ILE A 137 5.42 5.81 7.10
C ILE A 137 5.52 4.28 7.16
N ASP A 138 6.29 3.79 8.12
CA ASP A 138 6.32 2.39 8.54
C ASP A 138 5.36 2.20 9.71
N VAL A 139 4.33 1.38 9.48
CA VAL A 139 3.27 1.13 10.46
C VAL A 139 2.77 -0.31 10.38
N ASN A 140 2.63 -0.94 11.54
CA ASN A 140 2.13 -2.31 11.69
C ASN A 140 0.60 -2.38 11.59
N THR A 141 -0.13 -1.79 12.56
CA THR A 141 -1.60 -1.73 12.53
C THR A 141 -2.08 -0.31 12.31
N PHE A 142 -2.93 -0.11 11.29
CA PHE A 142 -3.43 1.21 10.91
C PHE A 142 -4.96 1.22 10.78
N TYR A 143 -5.61 2.11 11.55
CA TYR A 143 -7.00 2.45 11.41
C TYR A 143 -7.17 3.89 10.90
N ASN A 144 -7.80 4.07 9.74
CA ASN A 144 -8.20 5.36 9.20
C ASN A 144 -9.71 5.58 9.30
N ASP A 145 -10.15 6.55 10.10
CA ASP A 145 -11.55 6.97 10.24
C ASP A 145 -11.90 8.21 9.41
N ASN A 146 -10.89 8.94 8.92
CA ASN A 146 -11.08 10.22 8.25
C ASN A 146 -10.21 10.32 6.99
N LEU A 147 -9.39 11.35 6.79
CA LEU A 147 -8.73 11.60 5.50
C LEU A 147 -7.26 11.21 5.49
N ILE A 148 -6.84 10.45 4.47
CA ILE A 148 -5.43 10.21 4.12
C ILE A 148 -5.18 10.67 2.68
N ASN A 149 -4.15 11.49 2.51
CA ASN A 149 -3.53 11.75 1.22
C ASN A 149 -2.12 11.17 1.24
N ASN A 150 -1.92 10.04 0.57
CA ASN A 150 -0.62 9.41 0.41
C ASN A 150 0.00 9.79 -0.92
N TYR A 151 1.09 10.54 -0.87
CA TYR A 151 1.98 10.87 -1.99
C TYR A 151 3.34 10.16 -1.88
N GLY A 152 3.53 9.38 -0.81
CA GLY A 152 4.75 8.65 -0.52
C GLY A 152 4.48 7.16 -0.34
N VAL A 153 5.08 6.57 0.69
CA VAL A 153 5.08 5.13 0.94
C VAL A 153 4.47 4.81 2.30
N PHE A 154 3.55 3.84 2.30
CA PHE A 154 3.18 3.06 3.48
C PHE A 154 3.69 1.62 3.33
N GLU A 155 4.51 1.17 4.28
CA GLU A 155 5.07 -0.18 4.28
C GLU A 155 4.97 -0.84 5.67
N TYR A 156 5.16 -2.17 5.67
CA TYR A 156 5.11 -3.04 6.85
C TYR A 156 3.76 -3.08 7.58
N LEU A 157 2.69 -2.74 6.86
CA LEU A 157 1.31 -2.89 7.33
C LEU A 157 0.98 -4.37 7.46
N ASP A 158 0.76 -4.83 8.68
CA ASP A 158 0.12 -6.11 8.95
C ASP A 158 -1.40 -5.98 8.71
N SER A 159 -1.99 -4.87 9.16
CA SER A 159 -3.43 -4.65 9.01
C SER A 159 -3.77 -3.18 8.76
N LEU A 160 -4.43 -2.93 7.64
CA LEU A 160 -5.03 -1.65 7.29
C LEU A 160 -6.56 -1.75 7.33
N TYR A 161 -7.20 -0.91 8.14
CA TYR A 161 -8.63 -0.71 8.12
C TYR A 161 -8.96 0.74 7.72
N ASN A 162 -9.68 0.91 6.62
CA ASN A 162 -10.13 2.21 6.13
C ASN A 162 -11.65 2.37 6.29
N ALA A 163 -12.10 3.15 7.26
CA ALA A 163 -13.48 3.63 7.39
C ALA A 163 -13.70 4.99 6.71
N GLY A 164 -12.63 5.79 6.59
CA GLY A 164 -12.68 7.14 6.02
C GLY A 164 -12.42 7.22 4.51
N THR A 165 -11.76 8.29 4.08
CA THR A 165 -11.31 8.50 2.70
C THR A 165 -9.80 8.29 2.61
N PHE A 166 -9.38 7.45 1.68
CA PHE A 166 -7.98 7.16 1.42
C PHE A 166 -7.66 7.44 -0.05
N LEU A 167 -6.71 8.34 -0.29
CA LEU A 167 -6.08 8.54 -1.59
C LEU A 167 -4.65 7.99 -1.56
N ASN A 168 -4.37 7.03 -2.45
CA ASN A 168 -3.01 6.68 -2.85
C ASN A 168 -2.73 7.35 -4.19
N ASP A 169 -1.93 8.41 -4.20
CA ASP A 169 -1.73 9.20 -5.42
C ASP A 169 -0.74 8.54 -6.40
N ILE A 170 -0.54 9.17 -7.56
CA ILE A 170 0.45 8.75 -8.54
C ILE A 170 1.85 8.65 -7.91
N ASP A 171 2.62 7.65 -8.31
CA ASP A 171 3.95 7.30 -7.78
C ASP A 171 3.98 6.90 -6.29
N ALA A 172 2.84 6.94 -5.59
CA ALA A 172 2.73 6.52 -4.19
C ALA A 172 2.56 4.99 -4.08
N THR A 173 3.07 4.41 -3.00
CA THR A 173 3.06 2.95 -2.78
C THR A 173 2.42 2.57 -1.46
N ILE A 174 1.62 1.50 -1.46
CA ILE A 174 1.12 0.86 -0.25
C ILE A 174 1.41 -0.64 -0.31
N ILE A 175 2.04 -1.16 0.73
CA ILE A 175 2.21 -2.60 0.93
C ILE A 175 1.60 -2.99 2.27
N ALA A 176 0.58 -3.84 2.23
CA ALA A 176 -0.05 -4.40 3.42
C ALA A 176 -0.27 -5.91 3.30
N ASP A 177 -0.27 -6.61 4.44
CA ASP A 177 -0.71 -7.98 4.53
C ASP A 177 -2.24 -8.00 4.38
N SER A 178 -2.98 -7.56 5.39
CA SER A 178 -4.45 -7.49 5.32
C SER A 178 -4.98 -6.07 5.13
N CYS A 179 -5.88 -5.87 4.17
CA CYS A 179 -6.59 -4.61 3.98
C CYS A 179 -8.11 -4.81 4.00
N THR A 180 -8.81 -4.04 4.84
CA THR A 180 -10.27 -3.90 4.80
C THR A 180 -10.66 -2.46 4.49
N ASN A 181 -11.37 -2.26 3.38
CA ASN A 181 -11.93 -0.97 3.00
C ASN A 181 -13.44 -0.93 3.29
N ALA A 182 -13.86 -0.16 4.28
CA ALA A 182 -15.26 0.15 4.58
C ALA A 182 -15.69 1.55 4.11
N GLY A 183 -14.73 2.43 3.85
CA GLY A 183 -14.96 3.81 3.39
C GLY A 183 -14.78 3.99 1.88
N ILE A 184 -14.14 5.09 1.50
CA ILE A 184 -13.78 5.44 0.12
C ILE A 184 -12.28 5.26 -0.05
N PHE A 185 -11.87 4.52 -1.07
CA PHE A 185 -10.47 4.31 -1.41
C PHE A 185 -10.24 4.59 -2.89
N THR A 186 -9.29 5.46 -3.21
CA THR A 186 -8.84 5.72 -4.58
C THR A 186 -7.36 5.36 -4.71
N ASN A 187 -7.03 4.47 -5.64
CA ASN A 187 -5.67 4.12 -5.99
C ASN A 187 -5.29 4.70 -7.35
N ASN A 188 -4.33 5.63 -7.38
CA ASN A 188 -3.65 6.12 -8.58
C ASN A 188 -2.19 5.64 -8.68
N GLY A 189 -1.66 5.03 -7.62
CA GLY A 189 -0.29 4.54 -7.53
C GLY A 189 -0.21 3.01 -7.51
N ASP A 190 0.75 2.46 -6.78
CA ASP A 190 0.99 1.02 -6.66
C ASP A 190 0.49 0.47 -5.33
N ILE A 191 -0.30 -0.61 -5.40
CA ILE A 191 -0.77 -1.31 -4.21
C ILE A 191 -0.45 -2.80 -4.28
N GLY A 192 0.16 -3.30 -3.20
CA GLY A 192 0.29 -4.72 -2.89
C GLY A 192 -0.41 -5.05 -1.58
N PHE A 193 -1.54 -5.74 -1.67
CA PHE A 193 -2.19 -6.38 -0.54
C PHE A 193 -1.90 -7.89 -0.55
N TYR A 194 -1.89 -8.55 0.60
CA TYR A 194 -1.93 -10.01 0.63
C TYR A 194 -3.39 -10.47 0.58
N ASP A 195 -4.19 -10.09 1.58
CA ASP A 195 -5.64 -10.30 1.61
C ASP A 195 -6.39 -8.97 1.52
N PHE A 196 -7.45 -8.92 0.71
CA PHE A 196 -8.22 -7.70 0.51
C PHE A 196 -9.73 -7.92 0.64
N THR A 197 -10.37 -7.13 1.50
CA THR A 197 -11.83 -7.07 1.64
C THR A 197 -12.34 -5.66 1.35
N ASN A 198 -13.20 -5.51 0.36
CA ASN A 198 -13.89 -4.28 0.04
C ASN A 198 -15.36 -4.34 0.47
N LEU A 199 -15.71 -3.57 1.50
CA LEU A 199 -17.08 -3.34 1.96
C LEU A 199 -17.63 -1.99 1.48
N GLY A 200 -16.75 -1.02 1.21
CA GLY A 200 -17.08 0.35 0.81
C GLY A 200 -16.98 0.59 -0.69
N THR A 201 -16.47 1.76 -1.07
CA THR A 201 -16.18 2.12 -2.46
C THR A 201 -14.68 2.08 -2.71
N PHE A 202 -14.26 1.33 -3.72
CA PHE A 202 -12.86 1.26 -4.16
C PHE A 202 -12.76 1.62 -5.64
N THR A 203 -11.90 2.57 -5.98
CA THR A 203 -11.57 2.92 -7.36
C THR A 203 -10.09 2.65 -7.60
N ASN A 204 -9.79 1.73 -8.53
CA ASN A 204 -8.44 1.41 -8.94
C ASN A 204 -8.13 2.04 -10.30
N ASN A 205 -7.22 3.01 -10.36
CA ASN A 205 -6.78 3.70 -11.57
C ASN A 205 -5.37 3.28 -12.04
N SER A 206 -4.76 2.31 -11.35
CA SER A 206 -3.39 1.87 -11.61
C SER A 206 -3.23 0.39 -11.21
N ASN A 207 -2.06 -0.02 -10.74
CA ASN A 207 -1.73 -1.38 -10.37
C ASN A 207 -2.20 -1.73 -8.95
N LEU A 208 -3.04 -2.77 -8.85
CA LEU A 208 -3.46 -3.41 -7.61
C LEU A 208 -3.16 -4.91 -7.66
N THR A 209 -2.41 -5.41 -6.69
CA THR A 209 -2.09 -6.83 -6.58
C THR A 209 -2.53 -7.39 -5.23
N MET A 210 -3.09 -8.61 -5.25
CA MET A 210 -3.46 -9.38 -4.07
C MET A 210 -2.67 -10.68 -4.04
N GLY A 211 -1.92 -10.91 -2.97
CA GLY A 211 -1.11 -12.11 -2.77
C GLY A 211 -1.91 -13.37 -2.44
N HIS A 212 -3.15 -13.20 -2.01
CA HIS A 212 -4.07 -14.25 -1.59
C HIS A 212 -5.50 -13.93 -2.04
N ASP A 213 -6.47 -13.83 -1.13
CA ASP A 213 -7.90 -13.76 -1.48
C ASP A 213 -8.40 -12.32 -1.62
N PHE A 214 -9.39 -12.16 -2.50
CA PHE A 214 -10.09 -10.90 -2.70
C PHE A 214 -11.60 -11.08 -2.54
N LEU A 215 -12.18 -10.34 -1.59
CA LEU A 215 -13.61 -10.28 -1.38
C LEU A 215 -14.14 -8.87 -1.67
N ASN A 216 -15.02 -8.75 -2.65
CA ASN A 216 -15.78 -7.52 -2.91
C ASN A 216 -17.25 -7.70 -2.47
N ILE A 217 -17.69 -6.95 -1.48
CA ILE A 217 -19.10 -6.82 -1.07
C ILE A 217 -19.64 -5.43 -1.43
N GLY A 218 -18.75 -4.43 -1.50
CA GLY A 218 -19.10 -3.05 -1.81
C GLY A 218 -19.16 -2.75 -3.32
N THR A 219 -18.75 -1.52 -3.66
CA THR A 219 -18.58 -1.05 -5.03
C THR A 219 -17.11 -1.04 -5.39
N PHE A 220 -16.74 -1.71 -6.48
CA PHE A 220 -15.37 -1.75 -6.98
C PHE A 220 -15.34 -1.32 -8.45
N LEU A 221 -14.54 -0.31 -8.77
CA LEU A 221 -14.29 0.13 -10.14
C LEU A 221 -12.82 -0.11 -10.48
N ASN A 222 -12.56 -0.95 -11.48
CA ASN A 222 -11.24 -1.16 -12.05
C ASN A 222 -11.09 -0.39 -13.36
N ASN A 223 -10.20 0.60 -13.37
CA ASN A 223 -9.85 1.42 -14.52
C ASN A 223 -8.52 1.02 -15.19
N ASP A 224 -7.69 0.21 -14.52
CA ASP A 224 -6.43 -0.29 -15.09
C ASP A 224 -6.20 -1.76 -14.74
N TYR A 225 -5.37 -2.08 -13.75
CA TYR A 225 -4.88 -3.44 -13.58
C TYR A 225 -5.11 -3.99 -12.16
N VAL A 226 -5.75 -5.16 -12.10
CA VAL A 226 -5.94 -5.93 -10.88
C VAL A 226 -5.41 -7.36 -11.11
N ARG A 227 -4.62 -7.87 -10.17
CA ARG A 227 -4.26 -9.29 -10.11
C ARG A 227 -4.50 -9.88 -8.74
N CYS A 228 -5.17 -11.03 -8.69
CA CYS A 228 -5.39 -11.84 -7.50
C CYS A 228 -4.69 -13.19 -7.67
N ILE A 229 -3.75 -13.53 -6.79
CA ILE A 229 -3.02 -14.81 -6.85
C ILE A 229 -3.90 -16.00 -6.40
N ASN A 230 -4.81 -15.78 -5.45
CA ASN A 230 -5.76 -16.83 -5.04
C ASN A 230 -7.16 -16.56 -5.60
N SER A 231 -8.21 -16.76 -4.79
CA SER A 231 -9.58 -16.74 -5.29
C SER A 231 -10.21 -15.36 -5.09
N THR A 232 -11.11 -15.00 -5.99
CA THR A 232 -11.93 -13.79 -5.85
C THR A 232 -13.39 -14.17 -5.65
N THR A 233 -14.04 -13.51 -4.69
CA THR A 233 -15.49 -13.48 -4.55
C THR A 233 -16.01 -12.07 -4.79
N ASN A 234 -16.89 -11.92 -5.78
CA ASN A 234 -17.74 -10.75 -5.94
C ASN A 234 -19.15 -11.05 -5.41
N ALA A 235 -19.51 -10.36 -4.32
CA ALA A 235 -20.82 -10.34 -3.69
C ALA A 235 -21.49 -8.96 -3.76
N GLY A 236 -20.86 -7.99 -4.43
CA GLY A 236 -21.38 -6.63 -4.60
C GLY A 236 -21.35 -6.18 -6.06
N TYR A 237 -21.12 -4.89 -6.28
CA TYR A 237 -20.94 -4.33 -7.61
C TYR A 237 -19.46 -4.26 -7.96
N PHE A 238 -19.07 -4.85 -9.09
CA PHE A 238 -17.73 -4.75 -9.65
C PHE A 238 -17.84 -4.32 -11.10
N GLU A 239 -17.07 -3.32 -11.53
CA GLU A 239 -16.97 -2.89 -12.92
C GLU A 239 -15.52 -2.91 -13.39
N ASN A 240 -15.24 -3.67 -14.44
CA ASN A 240 -13.96 -3.73 -15.13
C ASN A 240 -14.09 -3.02 -16.48
N ILE A 241 -13.55 -1.81 -16.62
CA ILE A 241 -13.75 -1.00 -17.83
C ILE A 241 -12.99 -1.56 -19.05
N ASP A 242 -13.29 -1.03 -20.24
CA ASP A 242 -12.79 -1.49 -21.54
C ASP A 242 -11.27 -1.69 -21.63
N THR A 243 -10.48 -0.79 -21.05
CA THR A 243 -9.01 -0.89 -21.07
C THR A 243 -8.42 -1.69 -19.90
N ALA A 244 -9.26 -2.09 -18.95
CA ALA A 244 -8.83 -2.67 -17.69
C ALA A 244 -8.66 -4.18 -17.78
N TRP A 245 -7.67 -4.68 -17.04
CA TRP A 245 -7.37 -6.09 -16.88
C TRP A 245 -7.65 -6.50 -15.45
N PHE A 246 -8.36 -7.62 -15.31
CA PHE A 246 -8.50 -8.32 -14.06
C PHE A 246 -8.07 -9.77 -14.25
N ALA A 247 -6.99 -10.19 -13.58
CA ALA A 247 -6.53 -11.57 -13.60
C ALA A 247 -6.65 -12.22 -12.23
N ILE A 248 -7.16 -13.44 -12.23
CA ILE A 248 -7.34 -14.28 -11.07
C ILE A 248 -6.60 -15.58 -11.36
N ASP A 249 -5.52 -15.86 -10.64
CA ASP A 249 -4.70 -17.05 -10.88
C ASP A 249 -5.42 -18.33 -10.39
N ASN A 250 -6.39 -18.23 -9.48
CA ASN A 250 -7.24 -19.34 -9.02
C ASN A 250 -8.69 -19.23 -9.52
N SER A 251 -9.68 -19.21 -8.61
CA SER A 251 -11.10 -19.34 -8.95
C SER A 251 -11.89 -18.05 -8.70
N PHE A 252 -12.92 -17.84 -9.52
CA PHE A 252 -13.81 -16.68 -9.43
C PHE A 252 -15.23 -17.11 -9.04
N LEU A 253 -15.80 -16.44 -8.04
CA LEU A 253 -17.18 -16.59 -7.63
C LEU A 253 -17.91 -15.25 -7.77
N ASN A 254 -18.97 -15.20 -8.57
CA ASN A 254 -19.92 -14.09 -8.60
C ASN A 254 -21.24 -14.54 -7.96
N ALA A 255 -21.44 -14.19 -6.69
CA ALA A 255 -22.60 -14.59 -5.93
C ALA A 255 -22.75 -13.73 -4.67
N ASP A 256 -23.99 -13.39 -4.33
CA ASP A 256 -24.35 -12.97 -2.98
C ASP A 256 -25.45 -13.88 -2.41
N SER A 257 -25.15 -14.53 -1.30
CA SER A 257 -26.10 -15.43 -0.63
C SER A 257 -27.12 -14.71 0.26
N LEU A 258 -26.94 -13.42 0.54
CA LEU A 258 -27.85 -12.65 1.40
C LEU A 258 -28.90 -11.90 0.58
N ASN A 259 -28.48 -11.04 -0.34
CA ASN A 259 -29.37 -10.15 -1.10
C ASN A 259 -29.59 -10.63 -2.53
N ASN A 260 -28.67 -11.44 -3.09
CA ASN A 260 -28.65 -11.86 -4.49
C ASN A 260 -28.62 -10.64 -5.43
N ASP A 261 -27.71 -9.71 -5.17
CA ASP A 261 -27.45 -8.52 -5.96
C ASP A 261 -26.00 -8.41 -6.47
N ALA A 262 -25.27 -9.52 -6.49
CA ALA A 262 -23.91 -9.56 -7.01
C ALA A 262 -23.92 -9.25 -8.52
N CYS A 263 -23.23 -8.20 -8.92
CA CYS A 263 -23.17 -7.74 -10.30
C CYS A 263 -21.73 -7.51 -10.73
N PHE A 264 -21.28 -8.27 -11.73
CA PHE A 264 -20.01 -8.06 -12.39
C PHE A 264 -20.22 -7.47 -13.77
N VAL A 265 -19.73 -6.26 -13.99
CA VAL A 265 -19.76 -5.55 -15.27
C VAL A 265 -18.41 -5.72 -15.94
N ILE A 266 -18.41 -6.29 -17.15
CA ILE A 266 -17.22 -6.61 -17.92
C ILE A 266 -17.20 -5.86 -19.24
N GLU A 267 -16.38 -4.81 -19.31
CA GLU A 267 -16.07 -4.12 -20.56
C GLU A 267 -14.64 -4.41 -21.01
N GLY A 268 -13.71 -4.70 -20.11
CA GLY A 268 -12.33 -5.09 -20.41
C GLY A 268 -12.06 -6.60 -20.38
N MET A 269 -10.87 -6.99 -19.94
CA MET A 269 -10.43 -8.38 -19.88
C MET A 269 -10.54 -8.97 -18.47
N LEU A 270 -11.13 -10.16 -18.35
CA LEU A 270 -11.12 -11.01 -17.16
C LEU A 270 -10.46 -12.35 -17.48
N LEU A 271 -9.38 -12.68 -16.77
CA LEU A 271 -8.72 -13.99 -16.83
C LEU A 271 -8.94 -14.77 -15.54
N ILE A 272 -9.37 -16.02 -15.66
CA ILE A 272 -9.62 -16.93 -14.53
C ILE A 272 -8.83 -18.21 -14.75
N GLY A 273 -7.82 -18.44 -13.91
CA GLY A 273 -6.86 -19.54 -14.04
C GLY A 273 -7.43 -20.92 -13.71
N TYR A 274 -8.50 -21.00 -12.93
CA TYR A 274 -9.18 -22.25 -12.56
C TYR A 274 -10.67 -22.15 -12.86
N ASN A 275 -11.51 -22.20 -11.82
CA ASN A 275 -12.94 -22.38 -11.98
C ASN A 275 -13.67 -21.05 -11.94
N MET A 276 -14.78 -20.98 -12.68
CA MET A 276 -15.72 -19.88 -12.61
C MET A 276 -17.08 -20.37 -12.15
N TRP A 277 -17.61 -19.74 -11.10
CA TRP A 277 -19.00 -19.92 -10.66
C TRP A 277 -19.74 -18.60 -10.72
N ASN A 278 -20.78 -18.55 -11.54
CA ASN A 278 -21.72 -17.44 -11.55
C ASN A 278 -23.08 -17.91 -11.00
N PHE A 279 -23.54 -17.29 -9.93
CA PHE A 279 -24.88 -17.49 -9.38
C PHE A 279 -25.76 -16.22 -9.51
N ASP A 280 -25.23 -15.17 -10.12
CA ASP A 280 -25.91 -13.87 -10.21
C ASP A 280 -25.64 -13.18 -11.55
N THR A 281 -25.54 -11.85 -11.60
CA THR A 281 -25.52 -11.11 -12.86
C THR A 281 -24.09 -10.84 -13.32
N ILE A 282 -23.78 -11.29 -14.53
CA ILE A 282 -22.61 -10.84 -15.30
C ILE A 282 -23.14 -10.12 -16.54
N ARG A 283 -22.68 -8.90 -16.79
CA ARG A 283 -23.13 -8.10 -17.93
C ARG A 283 -22.01 -7.31 -18.57
N GLY A 284 -22.12 -7.01 -19.85
CA GLY A 284 -21.10 -6.24 -20.54
C GLY A 284 -21.38 -6.11 -22.03
N THR A 285 -20.71 -5.17 -22.69
CA THR A 285 -20.88 -4.94 -24.14
C THR A 285 -19.64 -5.26 -24.96
N ASN A 286 -18.45 -4.97 -24.45
CA ASN A 286 -17.19 -5.13 -25.19
C ASN A 286 -16.19 -6.09 -24.55
N GLY A 287 -16.43 -6.51 -23.31
CA GLY A 287 -15.47 -7.26 -22.54
C GLY A 287 -15.24 -8.70 -23.01
N SER A 288 -14.23 -9.33 -22.42
CA SER A 288 -13.88 -10.72 -22.66
C SER A 288 -13.58 -11.44 -21.35
N ILE A 289 -14.15 -12.63 -21.18
CA ILE A 289 -13.86 -13.53 -20.05
C ILE A 289 -13.17 -14.78 -20.59
N GLN A 290 -12.03 -15.15 -20.00
CA GLN A 290 -11.34 -16.41 -20.27
C GLN A 290 -11.24 -17.27 -19.01
N VAL A 291 -11.67 -18.52 -19.11
CA VAL A 291 -11.65 -19.50 -18.02
C VAL A 291 -10.82 -20.71 -18.44
N TYR A 292 -9.88 -21.11 -17.58
CA TYR A 292 -8.91 -22.17 -17.87
C TYR A 292 -9.30 -23.56 -17.37
N LEU A 293 -10.34 -23.65 -16.54
CA LEU A 293 -10.89 -24.91 -16.06
C LEU A 293 -12.42 -24.83 -16.08
N THR A 294 -13.11 -25.37 -15.06
CA THR A 294 -14.55 -25.59 -15.13
C THR A 294 -15.37 -24.32 -15.04
N THR A 295 -16.41 -24.24 -15.87
CA THR A 295 -17.40 -23.16 -15.85
C THR A 295 -18.78 -23.62 -15.38
N TYR A 296 -19.36 -22.89 -14.44
CA TYR A 296 -20.71 -23.14 -13.96
C TYR A 296 -21.50 -21.83 -13.92
N ASN A 297 -22.56 -21.75 -14.73
CA ASN A 297 -23.47 -20.63 -14.76
C ASN A 297 -24.87 -21.04 -14.25
N ALA A 298 -25.27 -20.46 -13.13
CA ALA A 298 -26.64 -20.46 -12.61
C ALA A 298 -27.20 -19.03 -12.45
N GLY A 299 -26.48 -18.02 -12.95
CA GLY A 299 -26.88 -16.63 -13.02
C GLY A 299 -27.07 -16.12 -14.46
N ASN A 300 -27.32 -14.83 -14.63
CA ASN A 300 -27.62 -14.26 -15.96
C ASN A 300 -26.36 -13.69 -16.62
N PHE A 301 -26.15 -14.03 -17.89
CA PHE A 301 -25.24 -13.31 -18.77
C PHE A 301 -26.05 -12.35 -19.64
N LEU A 302 -25.76 -11.05 -19.57
CA LEU A 302 -26.51 -10.00 -20.27
C LEU A 302 -25.59 -9.14 -21.16
N GLY A 303 -26.01 -8.83 -22.39
CA GLY A 303 -25.25 -8.00 -23.33
C GLY A 303 -24.50 -8.81 -24.39
N SER A 304 -23.29 -8.38 -24.75
CA SER A 304 -22.58 -8.83 -25.96
C SER A 304 -21.08 -9.08 -25.78
N PHE A 305 -20.64 -9.37 -24.55
CA PHE A 305 -19.24 -9.70 -24.26
C PHE A 305 -18.84 -11.08 -24.81
N ASP A 306 -17.53 -11.31 -24.97
CA ASP A 306 -16.96 -12.60 -25.38
C ASP A 306 -16.71 -13.50 -24.15
N PHE A 307 -17.07 -14.76 -24.26
CA PHE A 307 -16.85 -15.76 -23.21
C PHE A 307 -16.10 -16.96 -23.75
N CYS A 308 -14.95 -17.28 -23.17
CA CYS A 308 -14.14 -18.41 -23.61
C CYS A 308 -13.79 -19.36 -22.46
N ASP A 309 -14.40 -20.54 -22.48
CA ASP A 309 -13.96 -21.68 -21.67
C ASP A 309 -12.96 -22.52 -22.47
N LEU A 310 -11.72 -22.55 -22.01
CA LEU A 310 -10.63 -23.27 -22.68
C LEU A 310 -10.68 -24.80 -22.49
N THR A 311 -11.55 -25.27 -21.60
CA THR A 311 -11.75 -26.70 -21.31
C THR A 311 -13.13 -27.21 -21.73
N GLN A 312 -13.87 -26.40 -22.49
CA GLN A 312 -15.25 -26.69 -22.88
C GLN A 312 -15.47 -28.14 -23.29
N THR A 313 -16.43 -28.77 -22.63
CA THR A 313 -16.89 -30.12 -23.00
C THR A 313 -18.07 -30.10 -23.98
N ALA A 314 -18.71 -28.93 -24.16
CA ALA A 314 -19.83 -28.73 -25.06
C ALA A 314 -19.39 -28.69 -26.54
N THR A 315 -20.21 -29.29 -27.41
CA THR A 315 -19.98 -29.37 -28.88
C THR A 315 -20.87 -28.42 -29.68
N SER A 316 -21.77 -27.71 -29.01
CA SER A 316 -22.63 -26.66 -29.56
C SER A 316 -22.80 -25.56 -28.51
N GLU A 317 -23.03 -24.33 -28.93
CA GLU A 317 -23.25 -23.19 -28.03
C GLU A 317 -24.43 -23.44 -27.07
N PRO A 318 -24.35 -22.93 -25.83
CA PRO A 318 -23.25 -22.18 -25.22
C PRO A 318 -22.04 -23.07 -24.86
N PHE A 319 -20.82 -22.59 -25.09
CA PHE A 319 -19.58 -23.31 -24.73
C PHE A 319 -19.23 -23.13 -23.24
N ILE A 320 -20.08 -23.68 -22.38
CA ILE A 320 -19.99 -23.63 -20.92
C ILE A 320 -20.22 -25.06 -20.40
N ASP A 321 -19.45 -25.53 -19.43
CA ASP A 321 -19.57 -26.90 -18.92
C ASP A 321 -20.94 -27.19 -18.29
N ALA A 322 -21.49 -26.23 -17.54
CA ALA A 322 -22.84 -26.32 -17.01
C ALA A 322 -23.53 -24.95 -17.03
N ASN A 323 -24.64 -24.86 -17.76
CA ASN A 323 -25.51 -23.68 -17.77
C ASN A 323 -26.94 -24.02 -17.33
N LEU A 324 -27.44 -23.33 -16.31
CA LEU A 324 -28.79 -23.47 -15.74
C LEU A 324 -29.62 -22.19 -15.82
N ALA A 325 -29.07 -21.11 -16.38
CA ALA A 325 -29.70 -19.79 -16.39
C ALA A 325 -29.57 -19.10 -17.75
N PHE A 326 -30.09 -17.87 -17.83
CA PHE A 326 -30.22 -17.13 -19.09
C PHE A 326 -28.87 -16.61 -19.58
N ILE A 327 -28.67 -16.72 -20.90
CA ILE A 327 -27.55 -16.14 -21.62
C ILE A 327 -28.14 -15.36 -22.79
N ASP A 328 -27.76 -14.10 -22.92
CA ASP A 328 -28.14 -13.23 -24.04
C ASP A 328 -27.66 -13.82 -25.37
N GLU A 329 -28.46 -13.65 -26.43
CA GLU A 329 -28.16 -14.19 -27.77
C GLU A 329 -26.94 -13.51 -28.42
N ASN A 330 -26.54 -12.35 -27.90
CA ASN A 330 -25.41 -11.58 -28.41
C ASN A 330 -24.07 -11.94 -27.76
N ILE A 331 -24.05 -12.85 -26.78
CA ILE A 331 -22.79 -13.35 -26.21
C ILE A 331 -22.04 -14.15 -27.27
N SER A 332 -20.79 -13.76 -27.51
CA SER A 332 -19.90 -14.50 -28.40
C SER A 332 -19.01 -15.47 -27.63
N TYR A 333 -18.47 -16.47 -28.34
CA TYR A 333 -17.62 -17.47 -27.70
C TYR A 333 -16.27 -17.59 -28.37
N CYS A 334 -15.20 -17.39 -27.57
CA CYS A 334 -13.81 -17.53 -27.99
C CYS A 334 -13.46 -16.76 -29.28
N ASN A 335 -14.12 -15.61 -29.52
CA ASN A 335 -13.85 -14.78 -30.68
C ASN A 335 -12.73 -13.76 -30.43
N TRP A 336 -12.39 -13.53 -29.17
CA TRP A 336 -11.30 -12.62 -28.82
C TRP A 336 -9.94 -13.20 -29.20
N ASN A 337 -9.56 -12.97 -30.46
CA ASN A 337 -8.25 -13.27 -31.00
C ASN A 337 -7.33 -12.06 -30.75
N SER A 338 -6.43 -12.20 -29.78
CA SER A 338 -5.39 -11.26 -29.32
C SER A 338 -5.79 -10.27 -28.22
N VAL A 339 -5.14 -10.41 -27.06
CA VAL A 339 -4.34 -9.29 -26.55
C VAL A 339 -2.96 -9.83 -26.25
N GLU A 340 -1.93 -9.03 -26.55
CA GLU A 340 -0.63 -9.16 -25.91
C GLU A 340 -0.87 -9.41 -24.43
N ASN A 341 -0.38 -10.56 -23.97
CA ASN A 341 -0.34 -10.86 -22.57
C ASN A 341 0.46 -9.72 -21.92
N LYS A 342 -0.22 -8.78 -21.22
CA LYS A 342 0.46 -7.95 -20.22
C LYS A 342 1.17 -8.88 -19.20
N PHE A 343 0.74 -10.14 -19.15
CA PHE A 343 1.41 -11.29 -18.57
C PHE A 343 2.36 -12.02 -19.54
N ASN A 344 3.34 -11.35 -20.13
CA ASN A 344 4.60 -12.06 -20.40
C ASN A 344 5.31 -12.29 -19.07
N ASN A 345 4.66 -13.08 -18.22
CA ASN A 345 5.28 -13.87 -17.17
C ASN A 345 5.96 -15.05 -17.87
N SER A 346 6.89 -14.76 -18.77
CA SER A 346 7.93 -15.72 -19.06
C SER A 346 8.67 -15.92 -17.75
N ASN A 347 8.39 -17.01 -17.05
CA ASN A 347 8.96 -17.34 -15.73
C ASN A 347 10.40 -16.84 -15.64
N ILE A 348 10.58 -15.67 -15.03
CA ILE A 348 11.90 -15.03 -15.02
C ILE A 348 12.74 -15.89 -14.09
N THR A 349 13.72 -16.56 -14.67
CA THR A 349 14.67 -17.40 -13.95
C THR A 349 15.94 -16.62 -13.71
N ILE A 350 16.35 -16.57 -12.45
CA ILE A 350 17.60 -15.95 -12.02
C ILE A 350 18.53 -17.07 -11.54
N PHE A 351 19.63 -17.30 -12.24
CA PHE A 351 20.52 -18.44 -11.99
C PHE A 351 22.00 -18.12 -12.28
N PRO A 352 22.95 -18.88 -11.72
CA PRO A 352 22.76 -19.91 -10.70
C PRO A 352 22.40 -19.32 -9.34
N ASN A 353 21.68 -20.08 -8.52
CA ASN A 353 21.48 -19.78 -7.10
C ASN A 353 21.71 -21.07 -6.30
N PRO A 354 22.81 -21.20 -5.52
CA PRO A 354 23.81 -20.17 -5.20
C PRO A 354 24.67 -19.70 -6.39
N THR A 355 25.19 -18.47 -6.33
CA THR A 355 26.08 -17.86 -7.34
C THR A 355 27.49 -17.58 -6.79
N THR A 356 28.50 -17.54 -7.68
CA THR A 356 29.90 -17.18 -7.36
C THR A 356 30.36 -15.93 -8.11
N ASP A 357 30.24 -15.92 -9.43
CA ASP A 357 30.88 -14.90 -10.27
C ASP A 357 29.88 -14.06 -11.06
N ALA A 358 28.80 -14.68 -11.55
CA ALA A 358 27.80 -14.01 -12.37
C ALA A 358 26.39 -14.51 -12.07
N LEU A 359 25.42 -13.60 -12.22
CA LEU A 359 24.00 -13.87 -12.12
C LEU A 359 23.35 -13.62 -13.47
N ASN A 360 22.65 -14.62 -14.02
CA ASN A 360 21.98 -14.56 -15.32
C ASN A 360 20.47 -14.49 -15.14
N ILE A 361 19.81 -13.76 -16.04
CA ILE A 361 18.35 -13.59 -16.08
C ILE A 361 17.85 -14.17 -17.40
N GLU A 362 16.88 -15.08 -17.35
CA GLU A 362 16.23 -15.62 -18.56
C GLU A 362 14.70 -15.70 -18.42
N PRO A 363 13.94 -15.27 -19.46
CA PRO A 363 14.45 -14.53 -20.62
C PRO A 363 14.89 -13.13 -20.21
N PHE A 364 15.72 -12.48 -21.03
CA PHE A 364 16.13 -11.09 -20.79
C PHE A 364 15.34 -10.15 -21.71
N ASP A 365 14.66 -9.17 -21.12
CA ASP A 365 13.90 -8.15 -21.85
C ASP A 365 14.09 -6.75 -21.23
N ASN A 366 15.21 -6.09 -21.56
CA ASN A 366 15.51 -4.70 -21.15
C ASN A 366 15.26 -4.38 -19.66
N TYR A 367 15.45 -5.37 -18.79
CA TYR A 367 15.22 -5.21 -17.36
C TYR A 367 16.31 -4.40 -16.69
N ARG A 368 15.93 -3.70 -15.62
CA ARG A 368 16.86 -3.18 -14.61
C ARG A 368 16.87 -4.12 -13.42
N LEU A 369 18.02 -4.68 -13.10
CA LEU A 369 18.26 -5.49 -11.92
C LEU A 369 18.85 -4.63 -10.80
N GLU A 370 18.35 -4.80 -9.59
CA GLU A 370 18.88 -4.20 -8.37
C GLU A 370 19.14 -5.27 -7.32
N ILE A 371 20.32 -5.24 -6.69
CA ILE A 371 20.73 -6.16 -5.64
C ILE A 371 20.87 -5.40 -4.33
N TYR A 372 20.22 -5.90 -3.28
CA TYR A 372 20.26 -5.37 -1.94
C TYR A 372 20.88 -6.36 -0.97
N ASN A 373 21.58 -5.84 0.05
CA ASN A 373 22.01 -6.67 1.17
C ASN A 373 20.86 -6.91 2.16
N VAL A 374 21.13 -7.67 3.22
CA VAL A 374 20.13 -8.00 4.26
C VAL A 374 19.68 -6.80 5.10
N LEU A 375 20.38 -5.67 5.02
CA LEU A 375 20.02 -4.41 5.69
C LEU A 375 19.16 -3.50 4.78
N GLY A 376 18.83 -3.96 3.55
CA GLY A 376 18.08 -3.17 2.57
C GLY A 376 18.92 -2.15 1.80
N GLU A 377 20.23 -2.14 1.96
CA GLU A 377 21.11 -1.22 1.23
C GLU A 377 21.29 -1.70 -0.21
N LEU A 378 21.10 -0.78 -1.18
CA LEU A 378 21.34 -1.04 -2.60
C LEU A 378 22.84 -1.19 -2.88
N ILE A 379 23.25 -2.38 -3.28
CA ILE A 379 24.65 -2.74 -3.51
C ILE A 379 25.04 -2.63 -4.99
N LEU A 380 24.12 -2.99 -5.90
CA LEU A 380 24.42 -3.07 -7.32
C LEU A 380 23.19 -2.81 -8.18
N ILE A 381 23.38 -2.08 -9.28
CA ILE A 381 22.41 -1.93 -10.37
C ILE A 381 23.01 -2.51 -11.65
N SER A 382 22.24 -3.27 -12.41
CA SER A 382 22.61 -3.78 -13.72
C SER A 382 21.46 -3.66 -14.72
N LYS A 383 21.79 -3.51 -16.01
CA LYS A 383 20.85 -3.59 -17.13
C LYS A 383 21.25 -4.68 -18.13
N ASN A 384 22.12 -5.60 -17.71
CA ASN A 384 22.65 -6.64 -18.56
C ASN A 384 21.98 -7.98 -18.21
N GLN A 385 21.82 -8.84 -19.22
CA GLN A 385 21.36 -10.22 -19.04
C GLN A 385 22.21 -11.01 -18.03
N SER A 386 23.52 -10.80 -18.06
CA SER A 386 24.49 -11.39 -17.14
C SER A 386 25.16 -10.28 -16.33
N THR A 387 25.08 -10.40 -15.01
CA THR A 387 25.58 -9.40 -14.05
C THR A 387 26.75 -9.98 -13.25
N ASP A 388 27.91 -9.33 -13.30
CA ASP A 388 29.08 -9.70 -12.50
C ASP A 388 28.83 -9.40 -11.01
N VAL A 389 28.83 -10.46 -10.21
CA VAL A 389 28.64 -10.43 -8.75
C VAL A 389 29.88 -10.95 -8.01
N SER A 390 31.00 -11.16 -8.71
CA SER A 390 32.24 -11.73 -8.15
C SER A 390 32.82 -10.90 -7.00
N LYS A 391 32.56 -9.59 -6.99
CA LYS A 391 33.03 -8.65 -5.96
C LYS A 391 32.13 -8.58 -4.72
N LEU A 392 30.96 -9.21 -4.75
CA LEU A 392 30.08 -9.28 -3.58
C LEU A 392 30.68 -10.23 -2.53
N ILE A 393 30.59 -9.82 -1.26
CA ILE A 393 30.99 -10.67 -0.13
C ILE A 393 30.01 -11.85 -0.04
N SER A 394 30.49 -13.04 0.30
CA SER A 394 29.64 -14.21 0.52
C SER A 394 28.53 -13.93 1.53
N GLY A 395 27.29 -14.28 1.21
CA GLY A 395 26.13 -13.91 2.01
C GLY A 395 24.80 -14.04 1.27
N ILE A 396 23.74 -13.60 1.92
CA ILE A 396 22.38 -13.55 1.35
C ILE A 396 22.16 -12.16 0.76
N TYR A 397 21.56 -12.13 -0.43
CA TYR A 397 21.15 -10.90 -1.10
C TYR A 397 19.72 -11.04 -1.63
N PHE A 398 19.05 -9.90 -1.77
CA PHE A 398 17.74 -9.79 -2.40
C PHE A 398 17.89 -9.13 -3.75
N VAL A 399 17.22 -9.67 -4.76
CA VAL A 399 17.26 -9.18 -6.13
C VAL A 399 15.88 -8.75 -6.55
N ASN A 400 15.77 -7.51 -7.00
CA ASN A 400 14.57 -6.96 -7.64
C ASN A 400 14.85 -6.77 -9.13
N LEU A 401 13.92 -7.19 -9.97
CA LEU A 401 13.91 -6.86 -11.40
C LEU A 401 12.80 -5.87 -11.68
N PHE A 402 13.15 -4.88 -12.48
CA PHE A 402 12.25 -3.85 -12.94
C PHE A 402 12.11 -3.89 -14.46
N ASP A 403 10.91 -3.63 -14.95
CA ASP A 403 10.66 -3.43 -16.37
C ASP A 403 11.15 -2.06 -16.86
N SER A 404 10.95 -1.78 -18.15
CA SER A 404 11.31 -0.50 -18.77
C SER A 404 10.53 0.71 -18.23
N ASN A 405 9.40 0.48 -17.56
CA ASN A 405 8.56 1.48 -16.92
C ASN A 405 8.87 1.63 -15.42
N ALA A 406 9.94 0.98 -14.93
CA ALA A 406 10.36 0.96 -13.53
C ALA A 406 9.41 0.23 -12.56
N ASN A 407 8.51 -0.64 -13.04
CA ASN A 407 7.69 -1.50 -12.20
C ASN A 407 8.48 -2.72 -11.74
N VAL A 408 8.31 -3.18 -10.49
CA VAL A 408 8.94 -4.43 -10.03
C VAL A 408 8.20 -5.63 -10.62
N ILE A 409 8.89 -6.44 -11.42
CA ILE A 409 8.33 -7.61 -12.10
C ILE A 409 8.79 -8.95 -11.50
N HIS A 410 9.86 -8.96 -10.71
CA HIS A 410 10.33 -10.17 -10.03
C HIS A 410 11.16 -9.82 -8.79
N LYS A 411 10.94 -10.54 -7.68
CA LYS A 411 11.76 -10.46 -6.46
C LYS A 411 12.23 -11.85 -6.08
N THR A 412 13.51 -12.00 -5.77
CA THR A 412 14.04 -13.29 -5.30
C THR A 412 15.21 -13.14 -4.34
N LYS A 413 15.47 -14.20 -3.59
CA LYS A 413 16.63 -14.32 -2.71
C LYS A 413 17.72 -15.12 -3.40
N ILE A 414 18.95 -14.61 -3.39
CA ILE A 414 20.13 -15.32 -3.88
C ILE A 414 21.14 -15.56 -2.77
N ILE A 415 21.90 -16.65 -2.89
CA ILE A 415 23.02 -16.98 -2.01
C ILE A 415 24.32 -16.78 -2.79
N LYS A 416 25.17 -15.85 -2.35
CA LYS A 416 26.53 -15.65 -2.87
C LYS A 416 27.49 -16.52 -2.05
N ASN A 417 28.18 -17.43 -2.72
CA ASN A 417 29.24 -18.26 -2.13
C ASN A 417 30.57 -17.53 -2.08
#